data_AF-A0A3S4U111-F1
#
_entry.id   AF-A0A3S4U111-F1
#
_cell.length_a   1.000
_cell.length_b   1.000
_cell.length_c   1.000
_cell.angle_alpha   90.00
_cell.angle_beta   90.00
_cell.angle_gamma   90.00
#
_symmetry.space_group_name_H-M   'P 1'
#
loop_
_entity.id
_entity.type
_entity.pdbx_description
1 polymer ?
#
loop_
_entity_poly.entity_id
_entity_poly.type
_entity_poly.pdbx_seq_one_letter_code
_entity_poly.pdbx_strand_id
1 'polypeptide(L)'
;HPIQGWTPDFIPNVLQEAIDKRFYDQVVPIPGPEGIKWAKALAQQEGIFTGISGGATFAVARQIAGTAPAGSVILCMLPDTGERYMSTPLFDGIETEMDAEEMALSRSTPSCQFDA
;
A
#
# COMPACT_ATOMS: atom_id res chain seq x y z
N HIS A 1 9.84 6.06 10.56
CA HIS A 1 8.39 5.88 10.41
C HIS A 1 8.13 5.06 9.14
N PRO A 2 7.27 4.02 9.16
CA PRO A 2 7.11 3.09 8.04
C PRO A 2 6.27 3.61 6.87
N ILE A 3 5.49 4.68 7.05
CA ILE A 3 4.71 5.32 5.97
C ILE A 3 5.42 6.62 5.57
N GLN A 4 6.06 6.64 4.42
CA GLN A 4 6.76 7.81 3.90
C GLN A 4 5.75 8.86 3.40
N GLY A 5 6.09 10.14 3.61
CA GLY A 5 5.26 11.28 3.20
C GLY A 5 4.17 11.71 4.19
N TRP A 6 3.91 10.94 5.24
CA TRP A 6 2.90 11.24 6.26
C TRP A 6 3.49 11.71 7.58
N THR A 7 2.64 12.37 8.37
CA THR A 7 2.83 12.65 9.81
C THR A 7 4.16 13.33 10.15
N PRO A 8 4.32 14.62 9.78
CA PRO A 8 5.38 15.43 10.37
C PRO A 8 5.21 15.52 11.89
N ASP A 9 6.27 15.94 12.58
CA ASP A 9 6.34 16.10 14.03
C ASP A 9 5.73 17.44 14.53
N PHE A 10 4.95 18.10 13.69
CA PHE A 10 4.21 19.33 13.99
C PHE A 10 2.88 19.36 13.21
N ILE A 11 1.97 20.28 13.57
CA ILE A 11 0.74 20.53 12.81
C ILE A 11 1.05 21.54 11.69
N PRO A 12 0.95 21.18 10.40
CA PRO A 12 1.17 22.14 9.33
C PRO A 12 0.13 23.28 9.38
N ASN A 13 0.56 24.52 9.16
CA ASN A 13 -0.36 25.67 9.13
C ASN A 13 -1.50 25.51 8.12
N VAL A 14 -1.22 24.87 6.97
CA VAL A 14 -2.24 24.56 5.95
C VAL A 14 -3.28 23.54 6.40
N LEU A 15 -2.99 22.75 7.44
CA LEU A 15 -3.92 21.79 8.05
C LEU A 15 -4.70 22.42 9.22
N GLN A 16 -4.17 23.46 9.85
CA GLN A 16 -4.74 24.07 11.07
C GLN A 16 -6.20 24.50 10.88
N GLU A 17 -6.52 25.13 9.75
CA GLU A 17 -7.90 25.55 9.44
C GLU A 17 -8.88 24.37 9.42
N ALA A 18 -8.49 23.25 8.82
CA ALA A 18 -9.33 22.06 8.76
C ALA A 18 -9.56 21.44 10.15
N ILE A 19 -8.59 21.57 11.05
CA ILE A 19 -8.72 21.15 12.45
C ILE A 19 -9.69 22.07 13.19
N ASP A 20 -9.44 23.37 13.16
CA ASP A 20 -10.21 24.38 13.90
C ASP A 20 -11.67 24.40 13.48
N LYS A 21 -11.92 24.30 12.17
CA LYS A 21 -13.26 24.31 11.58
C LYS A 21 -13.89 22.93 11.45
N ARG A 22 -13.19 21.87 11.85
CA ARG A 22 -13.66 20.47 11.78
C ARG A 22 -14.12 20.05 10.38
N PHE A 23 -13.28 20.25 9.37
CA PHE A 23 -13.55 19.80 7.99
C PHE A 23 -13.33 18.28 7.77
N TYR A 24 -13.51 17.49 8.83
CA TYR A 24 -13.40 16.04 8.81
C TYR A 24 -14.45 15.44 9.75
N ASP A 25 -14.98 14.28 9.39
CA ASP A 25 -15.95 13.56 10.24
C ASP A 25 -15.27 12.64 11.25
N GLN A 26 -14.16 12.00 10.83
CA GLN A 26 -13.46 10.98 11.63
C GLN A 26 -11.94 11.06 11.42
N VAL A 27 -11.18 10.78 12.48
CA VAL A 27 -9.73 10.56 12.43
C VAL A 27 -9.47 9.09 12.71
N VAL A 28 -8.98 8.36 11.71
CA VAL A 28 -8.73 6.92 11.80
C VAL A 28 -7.22 6.67 11.78
N PRO A 29 -6.60 6.30 12.92
CA PRO A 29 -5.20 5.91 12.92
C PRO A 29 -5.02 4.54 12.25
N ILE A 30 -3.98 4.41 11.43
CA ILE A 30 -3.66 3.15 10.75
C ILE A 30 -2.18 2.81 10.93
N PRO A 31 -1.84 1.58 11.36
CA PRO A 31 -0.45 1.21 11.55
C PRO A 31 0.22 0.91 10.21
N GLY A 32 1.51 1.22 10.09
CA GLY A 32 2.30 1.00 8.87
C GLY A 32 2.20 -0.40 8.26
N PRO A 33 2.21 -1.49 9.05
CA PRO A 33 2.01 -2.85 8.52
C PRO A 33 0.72 -3.06 7.72
N GLU A 34 -0.39 -2.41 8.10
CA GLU A 34 -1.63 -2.49 7.30
C GLU A 34 -1.46 -1.77 5.96
N GLY A 35 -0.73 -0.65 5.92
CA GLY A 35 -0.39 0.03 4.68
C GLY A 35 0.43 -0.84 3.73
N ILE A 36 1.45 -1.53 4.24
CA ILE A 36 2.28 -2.47 3.46
C ILE A 36 1.44 -3.62 2.92
N LYS A 37 0.64 -4.25 3.78
CA LYS A 37 -0.25 -5.37 3.43
C LYS A 37 -1.18 -5.01 2.29
N TRP A 38 -1.86 -3.86 2.38
CA TRP A 38 -2.83 -3.45 1.36
C TRP A 38 -2.18 -2.92 0.08
N ALA A 39 -1.00 -2.31 0.16
CA ALA A 39 -0.22 -1.98 -1.04
C ALA A 39 0.18 -3.24 -1.82
N LYS A 40 0.63 -4.31 -1.13
CA LYS A 40 0.90 -5.62 -1.76
C LYS A 40 -0.36 -6.25 -2.36
N ALA A 41 -1.47 -6.24 -1.61
CA ALA A 41 -2.73 -6.81 -2.06
C ALA A 41 -3.28 -6.11 -3.32
N LEU A 42 -3.23 -4.77 -3.37
CA LEU A 42 -3.64 -3.99 -4.55
C LEU A 42 -2.83 -4.37 -5.79
N ALA A 43 -1.51 -4.54 -5.67
CA ALA A 43 -0.67 -4.94 -6.78
C ALA A 43 -0.98 -6.36 -7.26
N GLN A 44 -1.16 -7.30 -6.33
CA GLN A 44 -1.36 -8.72 -6.63
C GLN A 44 -2.78 -9.06 -7.12
N GLN A 45 -3.79 -8.33 -6.65
CA GLN A 45 -5.20 -8.67 -6.89
C GLN A 45 -5.85 -7.75 -7.92
N GLU A 46 -5.44 -6.47 -7.97
CA GLU A 46 -6.07 -5.45 -8.82
C GLU A 46 -5.10 -4.86 -9.87
N GLY A 47 -3.82 -5.23 -9.85
CA GLY A 47 -2.80 -4.68 -10.75
C GLY A 47 -2.47 -3.21 -10.47
N ILE A 48 -2.81 -2.69 -9.28
CA ILE A 48 -2.59 -1.29 -8.90
C ILE A 48 -1.34 -1.21 -8.01
N PHE A 49 -0.24 -0.69 -8.55
CA PHE A 49 1.03 -0.62 -7.85
C PHE A 49 1.27 0.76 -7.21
N THR A 50 1.00 0.85 -5.90
CA THR A 50 1.10 2.10 -5.11
C THR A 50 2.10 1.98 -3.94
N GLY A 51 2.51 3.12 -3.39
CA GLY A 51 3.31 3.19 -2.17
C GLY A 51 2.55 2.84 -0.88
N ILE A 52 3.27 2.88 0.24
CA ILE A 52 2.74 2.49 1.56
C ILE A 52 1.59 3.40 2.02
N SER A 53 1.64 4.70 1.70
CA SER A 53 0.56 5.65 2.04
C SER A 53 -0.72 5.37 1.25
N GLY A 54 -0.62 4.93 -0.01
CA GLY A 54 -1.77 4.49 -0.82
C GLY A 54 -2.37 3.19 -0.30
N GLY A 55 -1.54 2.23 0.13
CA GLY A 55 -2.03 1.06 0.85
C GLY A 55 -2.74 1.42 2.16
N ALA A 56 -2.26 2.44 2.88
CA ALA A 56 -2.84 2.88 4.14
C ALA A 56 -4.22 3.54 3.99
N THR A 57 -4.41 4.40 2.99
CA THR A 57 -5.73 4.97 2.68
C THR A 57 -6.72 3.89 2.23
N PHE A 58 -6.26 2.93 1.42
CA PHE A 58 -7.09 1.80 1.00
C PHE A 58 -7.47 0.89 2.17
N ALA A 59 -6.56 0.66 3.12
CA ALA A 59 -6.85 -0.09 4.35
C ALA A 59 -8.02 0.54 5.13
N VAL A 60 -7.99 1.87 5.32
CA VAL A 60 -9.06 2.61 5.99
C VAL A 60 -10.35 2.54 5.19
N ALA A 61 -10.30 2.73 3.86
CA ALA A 61 -11.45 2.61 2.99
C ALA A 61 -12.10 1.23 3.09
N ARG A 62 -11.30 0.16 3.17
CA ARG A 62 -11.76 -1.22 3.32
C ARG A 62 -12.42 -1.48 4.67
N GLN A 63 -11.92 -0.86 5.74
CA GLN A 63 -12.54 -0.91 7.08
C GLN A 63 -13.92 -0.21 7.06
N ILE A 64 -14.00 1.01 6.50
CA ILE A 64 -15.26 1.76 6.37
C ILE A 64 -16.26 0.98 5.52
N ALA A 65 -15.82 0.41 4.39
CA ALA A 65 -16.66 -0.41 3.51
C ALA A 65 -17.26 -1.63 4.24
N GLY A 66 -16.56 -2.20 5.23
CA GLY A 66 -17.04 -3.34 6.01
C GLY A 66 -18.28 -3.04 6.85
N THR A 67 -18.53 -1.77 7.17
CA THR A 67 -19.68 -1.31 7.97
C THR A 67 -20.63 -0.38 7.21
N ALA A 68 -20.29 -0.02 5.97
CA ALA A 68 -21.09 0.90 5.17
C ALA A 68 -22.40 0.24 4.69
N PRO A 69 -23.51 0.99 4.55
CA PRO A 69 -24.72 0.49 3.93
C PRO A 69 -24.47 -0.04 2.52
N ALA A 70 -25.19 -1.09 2.12
CA ALA A 70 -25.10 -1.65 0.78
C ALA A 70 -25.36 -0.56 -0.30
N GLY A 71 -24.53 -0.55 -1.35
CA GLY A 71 -24.60 0.47 -2.42
C GLY A 71 -23.83 1.75 -2.12
N SER A 72 -23.18 1.87 -0.95
CA SER A 72 -22.29 3.01 -0.66
C SER A 72 -21.08 3.04 -1.59
N VAL A 73 -20.67 4.24 -1.99
CA VAL A 73 -19.47 4.48 -2.82
C VAL A 73 -18.40 5.13 -1.97
N ILE A 74 -17.19 4.56 -1.98
CA ILE A 74 -16.05 5.03 -1.19
C ILE A 74 -14.90 5.36 -2.15
N LEU A 75 -14.35 6.56 -2.02
CA LEU A 75 -13.16 7.01 -2.73
C LEU A 75 -11.99 7.04 -1.75
N CYS A 76 -10.83 6.56 -2.19
CA CYS A 76 -9.57 6.72 -1.48
C CYS A 76 -8.48 7.22 -2.42
N MET A 77 -7.51 7.93 -1.87
CA MET A 77 -6.39 8.51 -2.62
C MET A 77 -5.20 7.55 -2.61
N LEU A 78 -4.62 7.27 -3.77
CA LEU A 78 -3.36 6.53 -3.91
C LEU A 78 -2.27 7.53 -4.34
N PRO A 79 -1.44 8.05 -3.41
CA PRO A 79 -0.66 9.27 -3.67
C PRO A 79 0.46 9.11 -4.71
N ASP A 80 1.10 7.94 -4.76
CA ASP A 80 2.25 7.68 -5.62
C ASP A 80 2.35 6.22 -6.08
N THR A 81 3.26 5.97 -7.03
CA THR A 81 3.63 4.64 -7.54
C THR A 81 4.50 3.88 -6.55
N GLY A 82 4.34 2.55 -6.53
CA GLY A 82 5.15 1.64 -5.71
C GLY A 82 6.63 1.54 -6.15
N GLU A 83 7.00 2.02 -7.33
CA GLU A 83 8.38 1.91 -7.87
C GLU A 83 9.43 2.53 -6.96
N ARG A 84 9.07 3.60 -6.25
CA ARG A 84 9.97 4.33 -5.34
C ARG A 84 10.23 3.60 -4.02
N TYR A 85 9.58 2.46 -3.81
CA TYR A 85 9.57 1.71 -2.56
C TYR A 85 10.32 0.37 -2.64
N MET A 86 10.99 0.07 -3.76
CA MET A 86 11.74 -1.17 -3.98
C MET A 86 12.83 -1.45 -2.94
N SER A 87 13.37 -0.42 -2.30
CA SER A 87 14.39 -0.53 -1.24
C SER A 87 13.83 -0.40 0.18
N THR A 88 12.51 -0.50 0.33
CA THR A 88 11.80 -0.31 1.61
C THR A 88 11.15 -1.62 2.08
N PRO A 89 10.61 -1.66 3.31
CA PRO A 89 9.88 -2.83 3.81
C PRO A 89 8.68 -3.28 2.97
N LEU A 90 8.22 -2.47 2.01
CA LEU A 90 7.23 -2.92 1.04
C LEU A 90 7.74 -4.11 0.21
N PHE A 91 9.04 -4.21 -0.02
CA PHE A 91 9.68 -5.31 -0.76
C PHE A 91 10.43 -6.29 0.15
N ASP A 92 10.30 -6.15 1.47
CA ASP A 92 10.84 -7.15 2.40
C ASP A 92 10.19 -8.52 2.09
N GLY A 93 11.05 -9.54 1.95
CA GLY A 93 10.70 -10.90 1.57
C GLY A 93 10.68 -11.16 0.06
N ILE A 94 11.11 -10.21 -0.77
CA ILE A 94 11.36 -10.42 -2.19
C ILE A 94 12.87 -10.39 -2.40
N GLU A 95 13.44 -11.56 -2.66
CA GLU A 95 14.87 -11.68 -2.95
C GLU A 95 15.19 -11.20 -4.37
N THR A 96 16.41 -10.73 -4.58
CA THR A 96 16.85 -10.25 -5.90
C THR A 96 17.15 -11.38 -6.87
N GLU A 97 17.46 -12.56 -6.33
CA GLU A 97 17.80 -13.76 -7.08
C GLU A 97 16.68 -14.79 -6.93
N MET A 98 16.51 -15.62 -7.95
CA MET A 98 15.57 -16.73 -7.89
C MET A 98 16.02 -17.78 -6.89
N ASP A 99 15.11 -18.28 -6.09
CA ASP A 99 15.39 -19.42 -5.22
C ASP A 99 15.38 -20.75 -5.99
N ALA A 100 15.75 -21.84 -5.30
CA ALA A 100 15.83 -23.17 -5.92
C ALA A 100 14.46 -23.69 -6.41
N GLU A 101 13.36 -23.30 -5.74
CA GLU A 101 12.01 -23.70 -6.10
C GLU A 101 11.55 -22.94 -7.36
N GLU A 102 11.76 -21.63 -7.39
CA GLU A 102 11.51 -20.76 -8.54
C GLU A 102 12.33 -21.19 -9.77
N MET A 103 13.60 -21.55 -9.57
CA MET A 103 14.45 -22.10 -10.65
C MET A 103 13.94 -23.44 -11.16
N ALA A 104 13.50 -24.34 -10.27
CA ALA A 104 12.92 -25.61 -10.65
C ALA A 104 11.60 -25.42 -11.44
N LEU A 105 10.75 -24.50 -10.98
CA LEU A 105 9.51 -24.11 -11.67
C LEU A 105 9.81 -23.55 -13.07
N SER A 106 10.76 -22.62 -13.19
CA SER A 106 11.14 -22.04 -14.48
C SER A 106 11.64 -23.12 -15.46
N ARG A 107 12.54 -24.00 -14.99
CA ARG A 107 13.10 -25.13 -15.76
C ARG A 107 12.05 -26.19 -16.15
N SER A 108 10.91 -26.25 -15.45
CA SER A 108 9.81 -27.14 -15.81
C SER A 108 9.01 -26.67 -17.04
N THR A 109 9.19 -25.42 -17.46
CA THR A 109 8.45 -24.84 -18.59
C THR A 109 9.21 -25.00 -19.92
N PRO A 110 8.51 -25.27 -21.05
CA PRO A 110 9.15 -25.30 -22.38
C PRO A 110 9.76 -23.95 -22.81
N SER A 111 9.37 -22.87 -22.15
CA SER A 111 9.81 -21.50 -22.42
C SER A 111 10.99 -21.04 -21.54
N CYS A 112 11.57 -21.92 -20.72
CA CYS A 112 12.71 -21.58 -19.86
C CYS A 112 13.80 -20.84 -20.63
N GLN A 113 14.21 -19.67 -20.14
CA GLN A 113 15.23 -18.80 -20.75
C GLN A 113 16.57 -18.85 -20.02
N PHE A 114 16.66 -19.56 -18.89
CA PHE A 114 17.89 -19.67 -18.12
C PHE A 114 18.77 -20.80 -18.65
N ASP A 115 20.08 -20.55 -18.71
CA ASP A 115 21.07 -21.56 -19.08
C ASP A 115 21.03 -22.75 -18.09
N ALA A 116 21.39 -23.94 -18.59
CA ALA A 116 21.37 -25.19 -17.84
C ALA A 116 22.43 -25.23 -16.73
#